data_AF-M4DV38-F1
#
_entry.id   AF-M4DV38-F1
#
_cell.length_a   1.000
_cell.length_b   1.000
_cell.length_c   1.000
_cell.angle_alpha   90.00
_cell.angle_beta   90.00
_cell.angle_gamma   90.00
#
_symmetry.space_group_name_H-M   'P 1'
#
loop_
_entity.id
_entity.type
_entity.pdbx_description
1 polymer ?
#
loop_
_entity_poly.entity_id
_entity_poly.type
_entity_poly.pdbx_seq_one_letter_code
_entity_poly.pdbx_strand_id
1 'polypeptide(L)'
;MDFPSLKLSVVGGRPFSHGGNKLHRDKLLLKRYGVRDMNASAGSICRAALGTPEDHVVVILAHNGPTGLGSQAEDICGRDWFDEGGDHGDPDLEQALRQLKETTELSVPLVVFGHMHKELEGGKGNRKMVVEDSDNKVLYVNGAIVPRVIEINETPVGAAEPESGGTVRAFTLVEILDGKIKKVVESWVQVTGSVAKIVEDMTLFEDVT
;
A
#
# COMPACT_ATOMS: atom_id res chain seq x y z
N MET A 1 13.37 5.91 -7.26
CA MET A 1 14.44 4.94 -6.98
C MET A 1 14.33 3.93 -8.09
N ASP A 2 15.40 3.74 -8.84
CA ASP A 2 15.32 3.07 -10.12
C ASP A 2 16.03 1.72 -10.04
N PHE A 3 15.43 0.70 -10.65
CA PHE A 3 15.91 -0.67 -10.70
C PHE A 3 16.05 -1.10 -12.17
N PRO A 4 17.14 -0.73 -12.85
CA PRO A 4 17.29 -0.94 -14.29
C PRO A 4 17.20 -2.39 -14.74
N SER A 5 17.71 -3.34 -13.95
CA SER A 5 17.62 -4.77 -14.26
C SER A 5 16.19 -5.32 -14.25
N LEU A 6 15.27 -4.60 -13.59
CA LEU A 6 13.85 -4.94 -13.52
C LEU A 6 12.98 -4.04 -14.40
N LYS A 7 13.57 -3.04 -15.07
CA LYS A 7 12.83 -1.97 -15.76
C LYS A 7 11.71 -1.39 -14.90
N LEU A 8 12.05 -1.06 -13.66
CA LEU A 8 11.10 -0.64 -12.65
C LEU A 8 11.63 0.57 -11.89
N SER A 9 10.76 1.53 -11.61
CA SER A 9 11.06 2.67 -10.74
C SER A 9 10.03 2.78 -9.64
N VAL A 10 10.47 3.12 -8.43
CA VAL A 10 9.62 3.42 -7.28
C VAL A 10 9.58 4.92 -7.05
N VAL A 11 8.38 5.48 -7.07
CA VAL A 11 8.11 6.91 -6.80
C VAL A 11 7.29 7.03 -5.53
N GLY A 12 7.73 7.90 -4.63
CA GLY A 12 7.05 8.14 -3.36
C GLY A 12 5.89 9.11 -3.50
N GLY A 13 4.76 8.81 -2.85
CA GLY A 13 3.71 9.77 -2.53
C GLY A 13 4.14 10.77 -1.46
N ARG A 14 3.20 11.61 -1.01
CA ARG A 14 3.48 12.63 0.00
C ARG A 14 3.84 12.00 1.36
N PRO A 15 4.97 12.39 1.99
CA PRO A 15 5.29 11.93 3.33
C PRO A 15 4.35 12.55 4.38
N PHE A 16 4.20 11.88 5.52
CA PHE A 16 3.37 12.33 6.65
C PHE A 16 1.87 12.47 6.35
N SER A 17 1.37 11.88 5.26
CA SER A 17 -0.08 11.86 5.05
C SER A 17 -0.78 11.10 6.18
N HIS A 18 -1.94 11.60 6.60
CA HIS A 18 -2.87 10.87 7.48
C HIS A 18 -4.24 10.80 6.81
N GLY A 19 -4.27 10.79 5.47
CA GLY A 19 -5.50 10.82 4.70
C GLY A 19 -6.24 12.15 4.65
N GLY A 20 -7.17 12.22 3.71
CA GLY A 20 -8.05 13.35 3.49
C GLY A 20 -7.37 14.61 2.92
N ASN A 21 -8.13 15.71 2.96
CA ASN A 21 -7.81 16.94 2.24
C ASN A 21 -6.90 17.92 2.99
N LYS A 22 -6.18 17.48 4.01
CA LYS A 22 -5.29 18.33 4.81
C LYS A 22 -3.83 17.95 4.62
N LEU A 23 -2.96 18.96 4.63
CA LEU A 23 -1.54 18.74 4.81
C LEU A 23 -1.24 18.54 6.30
N HIS A 24 -0.27 17.68 6.57
CA HIS A 24 0.24 17.45 7.91
C HIS A 24 1.73 17.75 7.92
N ARG A 25 2.21 18.36 9.01
CA ARG A 25 3.61 18.77 9.16
C ARG A 25 4.04 19.78 8.09
N ASP A 26 3.20 20.76 7.77
CA ASP A 26 3.38 21.75 6.69
C ASP A 26 4.77 22.42 6.68
N LYS A 27 5.28 22.81 7.85
CA LYS A 27 6.62 23.42 7.97
C LYS A 27 7.73 22.47 7.47
N LEU A 28 7.59 21.18 7.75
CA LEU A 28 8.55 20.15 7.31
C LEU A 28 8.37 19.82 5.83
N LEU A 29 7.12 19.68 5.38
CA LEU A 29 6.79 19.48 3.96
C LEU A 29 7.37 20.60 3.08
N LEU A 30 7.15 21.86 3.47
CA LEU A 30 7.68 23.01 2.76
C LEU A 30 9.21 23.01 2.78
N LYS A 31 9.83 22.88 3.96
CA LYS A 31 11.29 23.01 4.12
C LYS A 31 12.08 21.88 3.44
N ARG A 32 11.58 20.64 3.50
CA ARG A 32 12.33 19.45 3.03
C ARG A 32 11.94 19.00 1.62
N TYR A 33 10.70 19.28 1.20
CA TYR A 33 10.13 18.78 -0.05
C TYR A 33 9.55 19.88 -0.94
N GLY A 34 9.50 21.14 -0.49
CA GLY A 34 8.93 22.24 -1.27
C GLY A 34 7.41 22.17 -1.43
N VAL A 35 6.72 21.30 -0.68
CA VAL A 35 5.27 21.09 -0.76
C VAL A 35 4.57 22.11 0.14
N ARG A 36 3.81 23.02 -0.49
CA ARG A 36 3.05 24.10 0.17
C ARG A 36 1.54 23.88 0.19
N ASP A 37 1.04 23.07 -0.74
CA ASP A 37 -0.37 22.77 -0.93
C ASP A 37 -0.51 21.42 -1.67
N MET A 38 -1.74 20.93 -1.81
CA MET A 38 -2.06 19.68 -2.48
C MET A 38 -1.60 19.66 -3.95
N ASN A 39 -1.79 20.77 -4.67
CA ASN A 39 -1.39 20.86 -6.08
C ASN A 39 0.14 20.78 -6.23
N ALA A 40 0.89 21.44 -5.36
CA ALA A 40 2.34 21.36 -5.33
C ALA A 40 2.83 19.95 -4.99
N SER A 41 2.10 19.23 -4.13
CA SER A 41 2.35 17.83 -3.82
C SER A 41 2.12 16.93 -5.04
N ALA A 42 0.94 17.02 -5.67
CA ALA A 42 0.60 16.27 -6.88
C ALA A 42 1.62 16.51 -8.00
N GLY A 43 1.97 17.77 -8.25
CA GLY A 43 2.99 18.12 -9.24
C GLY A 43 4.38 17.60 -8.90
N SER A 44 4.71 17.42 -7.61
CA SER A 44 5.98 16.81 -7.20
C SER A 44 6.01 15.31 -7.48
N ILE A 45 4.89 14.61 -7.26
CA ILE A 45 4.73 13.19 -7.63
C ILE A 45 4.84 13.04 -9.15
N CYS A 46 4.12 13.84 -9.93
CA CYS A 46 4.19 13.81 -11.40
C CYS A 46 5.61 14.06 -11.91
N ARG A 47 6.31 15.08 -11.40
CA ARG A 47 7.70 15.36 -11.81
C ARG A 47 8.65 14.23 -11.46
N ALA A 48 8.46 13.57 -10.31
CA ALA A 48 9.27 12.43 -9.92
C ALA A 48 9.04 11.22 -10.84
N ALA A 49 7.78 10.94 -11.20
CA ALA A 49 7.43 9.89 -12.16
C ALA A 49 7.97 10.20 -13.56
N LEU A 50 7.77 11.42 -14.07
CA LEU A 50 8.32 11.84 -15.38
C LEU A 50 9.86 11.83 -15.44
N GLY A 51 10.53 11.85 -14.30
CA GLY A 51 11.99 11.77 -14.21
C GLY A 51 12.54 10.34 -14.23
N THR A 52 11.70 9.31 -14.27
CA THR A 52 12.15 7.91 -14.35
C THR A 52 12.60 7.56 -15.78
N PRO A 53 13.45 6.53 -15.97
CA PRO A 53 13.83 6.08 -17.31
C PRO A 53 12.61 5.69 -18.17
N GLU A 54 12.67 5.99 -19.47
CA GLU A 54 11.53 5.83 -20.40
C GLU A 54 11.03 4.38 -20.54
N ASP A 55 11.91 3.39 -20.39
CA ASP A 55 11.56 1.97 -20.51
C ASP A 55 11.17 1.32 -19.18
N HIS A 56 11.01 2.11 -18.11
CA HIS A 56 10.58 1.61 -16.81
C HIS A 56 9.07 1.68 -16.63
N VAL A 57 8.50 0.70 -15.93
CA VAL A 57 7.22 0.87 -15.25
C VAL A 57 7.40 1.58 -13.92
N VAL A 58 6.40 2.34 -13.48
CA VAL A 58 6.45 3.09 -12.22
C VAL A 58 5.52 2.46 -11.18
N VAL A 59 6.08 2.10 -10.03
CA VAL A 59 5.32 1.75 -8.83
C VAL A 59 5.23 2.98 -7.94
N ILE A 60 4.02 3.37 -7.55
CA ILE A 60 3.83 4.40 -6.54
C ILE A 60 3.79 3.77 -5.16
N LEU A 61 4.57 4.32 -4.22
CA LEU A 61 4.54 3.95 -2.82
C LEU A 61 4.11 5.14 -1.96
N ALA A 62 2.99 5.01 -1.25
CA ALA A 62 2.45 6.06 -0.40
C ALA A 62 2.13 5.55 1.02
N HIS A 63 1.90 6.47 1.96
CA HIS A 63 1.41 6.08 3.29
C HIS A 63 -0.06 5.68 3.24
N ASN A 64 -0.88 6.46 2.52
CA ASN A 64 -2.30 6.26 2.34
C ASN A 64 -2.65 6.20 0.84
N GLY A 65 -3.80 5.62 0.50
CA GLY A 65 -4.25 5.49 -0.89
C GLY A 65 -4.85 6.79 -1.44
N PRO A 66 -5.14 6.87 -2.75
CA PRO A 66 -5.79 8.05 -3.35
C PRO A 66 -7.26 8.15 -2.93
N THR A 67 -7.82 9.36 -3.00
CA THR A 67 -9.28 9.55 -2.98
C THR A 67 -9.94 8.92 -4.21
N GLY A 68 -11.25 8.68 -4.12
CA GLY A 68 -12.06 8.01 -5.14
C GLY A 68 -12.26 6.52 -4.87
N LEU A 69 -11.66 5.97 -3.82
CA LEU A 69 -11.65 4.54 -3.48
C LEU A 69 -12.18 4.25 -2.07
N GLY A 70 -12.95 5.16 -1.46
CA GLY A 70 -13.43 5.06 -0.09
C GLY A 70 -14.93 5.34 0.10
N SER A 71 -15.79 4.85 -0.80
CA SER A 71 -17.23 5.16 -0.76
C SER A 71 -17.96 4.53 0.43
N GLN A 72 -17.57 3.31 0.82
CA GLN A 72 -18.06 2.56 1.97
C GLN A 72 -16.92 2.33 2.98
N ALA A 73 -17.25 2.00 4.23
CA ALA A 73 -16.25 1.80 5.29
C ALA A 73 -15.24 0.67 4.97
N GLU A 74 -15.72 -0.40 4.33
CA GLU A 74 -14.94 -1.56 3.91
C GLU A 74 -14.15 -1.33 2.60
N ASP A 75 -14.34 -0.19 1.93
CA ASP A 75 -13.53 0.12 0.75
C ASP A 75 -12.08 0.42 1.15
N ILE A 76 -11.16 0.24 0.19
CA ILE A 76 -9.70 0.27 0.44
C ILE A 76 -9.20 1.60 1.04
N CYS A 77 -9.89 2.72 0.76
CA CYS A 77 -9.65 4.05 1.34
C CYS A 77 -10.84 4.55 2.20
N GLY A 78 -11.76 3.66 2.57
CA GLY A 78 -12.99 3.99 3.29
C GLY A 78 -12.78 4.26 4.77
N ARG A 79 -13.36 5.34 5.28
CA ARG A 79 -13.31 5.72 6.71
C ARG A 79 -14.30 4.89 7.53
N ASP A 80 -13.83 4.30 8.63
CA ASP A 80 -14.61 3.34 9.45
C ASP A 80 -14.76 3.74 10.94
N TRP A 81 -14.10 4.81 11.38
CA TRP A 81 -14.11 5.30 12.76
C TRP A 81 -15.11 6.44 13.05
N PHE A 82 -15.90 6.86 12.06
CA PHE A 82 -17.01 7.82 12.24
C PHE A 82 -18.27 7.31 11.52
N ASP A 83 -19.44 7.56 12.10
CA ASP A 83 -20.73 7.13 11.55
C ASP A 83 -21.00 7.70 10.14
N GLU A 84 -20.46 8.88 9.84
CA GLU A 84 -20.56 9.52 8.53
C GLU A 84 -19.79 8.76 7.42
N GLY A 85 -18.85 7.88 7.79
CA GLY A 85 -18.01 7.14 6.85
C GLY A 85 -17.27 8.06 5.87
N GLY A 86 -17.15 7.63 4.62
CA GLY A 86 -16.65 8.44 3.50
C GLY A 86 -15.18 8.23 3.17
N ASP A 87 -14.73 8.92 2.14
CA ASP A 87 -13.41 8.70 1.55
C ASP A 87 -12.31 9.37 2.39
N HIS A 88 -11.31 8.57 2.78
CA HIS A 88 -10.15 9.04 3.54
C HIS A 88 -8.85 9.05 2.73
N GLY A 89 -8.91 8.86 1.41
CA GLY A 89 -7.76 8.89 0.54
C GLY A 89 -7.07 10.26 0.45
N ASP A 90 -5.95 10.29 -0.25
CA ASP A 90 -5.10 11.46 -0.51
C ASP A 90 -5.48 12.11 -1.86
N PRO A 91 -6.03 13.35 -1.86
CA PRO A 91 -6.45 14.04 -3.10
C PRO A 91 -5.30 14.41 -4.03
N ASP A 92 -4.12 14.70 -3.49
CA ASP A 92 -2.92 14.97 -4.28
C ASP A 92 -2.40 13.72 -5.00
N LEU A 93 -2.56 12.54 -4.40
CA LEU A 93 -2.22 11.28 -5.05
C LEU A 93 -3.22 10.95 -6.17
N GLU A 94 -4.53 11.10 -5.94
CA GLU A 94 -5.55 10.96 -6.99
C GLU A 94 -5.24 11.91 -8.16
N GLN A 95 -4.98 13.19 -7.86
CA GLN A 95 -4.67 14.19 -8.87
C GLN A 95 -3.42 13.84 -9.67
N ALA A 96 -2.36 13.36 -9.02
CA ALA A 96 -1.12 12.98 -9.70
C ALA A 96 -1.33 11.78 -10.62
N LEU A 97 -2.00 10.73 -10.15
CA LEU A 97 -2.31 9.54 -10.95
C LEU A 97 -3.17 9.91 -12.17
N ARG A 98 -4.20 10.72 -11.98
CA ARG A 98 -5.04 11.22 -13.08
C ARG A 98 -4.22 12.01 -14.11
N GLN A 99 -3.36 12.94 -13.66
CA GLN A 99 -2.50 13.71 -14.56
C GLN A 99 -1.54 12.83 -15.36
N LEU A 100 -0.88 11.86 -14.71
CA LEU A 100 0.02 10.93 -15.38
C LEU A 100 -0.74 10.12 -16.44
N LYS A 101 -1.93 9.61 -16.10
CA LYS A 101 -2.80 8.85 -17.00
C LYS A 101 -3.30 9.66 -18.20
N GLU A 102 -3.61 10.94 -18.00
CA GLU A 102 -4.21 11.80 -19.04
C GLU A 102 -3.17 12.47 -19.95
N THR A 103 -1.92 12.65 -19.49
CA THR A 103 -0.95 13.52 -20.17
C THR A 103 0.33 12.81 -20.62
N THR A 104 0.46 11.51 -20.34
CA THR A 104 1.70 10.76 -20.57
C THR A 104 1.40 9.31 -21.00
N GLU A 105 2.38 8.66 -21.61
CA GLU A 105 2.37 7.21 -21.88
C GLU A 105 3.04 6.39 -20.75
N LEU A 106 3.34 7.04 -19.62
CA LEU A 106 4.04 6.40 -18.51
C LEU A 106 3.15 5.35 -17.85
N SER A 107 3.65 4.12 -17.75
CA SER A 107 2.91 3.01 -17.15
C SER A 107 3.04 3.03 -15.62
N VAL A 108 1.90 3.16 -14.92
CA VAL A 108 1.81 3.05 -13.45
C VAL A 108 0.98 1.81 -13.09
N PRO A 109 1.52 0.59 -13.20
CA PRO A 109 0.73 -0.63 -13.00
C PRO A 109 0.33 -0.88 -11.54
N LEU A 110 0.99 -0.24 -10.58
CA LEU A 110 0.85 -0.56 -9.17
C LEU A 110 0.97 0.68 -8.28
N VAL A 111 0.00 0.83 -7.38
CA VAL A 111 0.02 1.80 -6.29
C VAL A 111 -0.07 1.03 -4.97
N VAL A 112 1.01 1.04 -4.20
CA VAL A 112 1.09 0.39 -2.89
C VAL A 112 0.97 1.45 -1.79
N PHE A 113 0.10 1.19 -0.82
CA PHE A 113 -0.08 2.05 0.34
C PHE A 113 -0.43 1.28 1.60
N GLY A 114 -0.65 2.00 2.69
CA GLY A 114 -1.07 1.47 3.98
C GLY A 114 -2.08 2.40 4.65
N HIS A 115 -1.84 2.73 5.92
CA HIS A 115 -2.65 3.60 6.78
C HIS A 115 -4.03 3.03 7.15
N MET A 116 -4.81 2.63 6.16
CA MET A 116 -6.16 2.08 6.31
C MET A 116 -6.06 0.59 6.70
N HIS A 117 -6.13 0.26 7.99
CA HIS A 117 -5.93 -1.12 8.48
C HIS A 117 -6.89 -2.17 7.88
N LYS A 118 -6.46 -3.43 7.79
CA LYS A 118 -7.30 -4.52 7.27
C LYS A 118 -8.57 -4.73 8.09
N GLU A 119 -8.45 -4.86 9.40
CA GLU A 119 -9.60 -5.00 10.30
C GLU A 119 -10.27 -3.63 10.50
N LEU A 120 -11.60 -3.60 10.34
CA LEU A 120 -12.39 -2.39 10.54
C LEU A 120 -12.58 -2.09 12.03
N GLU A 121 -12.63 -0.81 12.37
CA GLU A 121 -12.80 -0.28 13.72
C GLU A 121 -13.98 -0.95 14.43
N GLY A 122 -13.73 -1.46 15.64
CA GLY A 122 -14.73 -2.17 16.44
C GLY A 122 -15.06 -3.58 15.95
N GLY A 123 -14.20 -4.21 15.13
CA GLY A 123 -14.37 -5.59 14.69
C GLY A 123 -15.49 -5.77 13.66
N LYS A 124 -15.77 -4.73 12.86
CA LYS A 124 -16.88 -4.70 11.90
C LYS A 124 -16.63 -5.51 10.61
N GLY A 125 -15.56 -6.30 10.58
CA GLY A 125 -15.14 -7.08 9.41
C GLY A 125 -13.82 -6.58 8.82
N ASN A 126 -13.59 -6.90 7.55
CA ASN A 126 -12.34 -6.60 6.86
C ASN A 126 -12.55 -5.65 5.69
N ARG A 127 -11.59 -4.76 5.51
CA ARG A 127 -11.42 -3.86 4.37
C ARG A 127 -10.97 -4.64 3.11
N LYS A 128 -11.42 -4.20 1.94
CA LYS A 128 -10.85 -4.62 0.65
C LYS A 128 -9.38 -4.21 0.59
N MET A 129 -8.47 -5.18 0.41
CA MET A 129 -7.03 -4.91 0.41
C MET A 129 -6.44 -4.74 -1.00
N VAL A 130 -7.21 -5.09 -2.03
CA VAL A 130 -6.83 -4.91 -3.44
C VAL A 130 -8.02 -4.37 -4.22
N VAL A 131 -7.79 -3.37 -5.06
CA VAL A 131 -8.78 -2.81 -6.00
C VAL A 131 -8.11 -2.57 -7.34
N GLU A 132 -8.76 -2.95 -8.42
CA GLU A 132 -8.32 -2.64 -9.79
C GLU A 132 -9.05 -1.40 -10.30
N ASP A 133 -8.34 -0.50 -11.02
CA ASP A 133 -8.96 0.65 -11.67
C ASP A 133 -9.90 0.21 -12.80
N SER A 134 -10.85 1.07 -13.16
CA SER A 134 -11.88 0.88 -14.17
C SER A 134 -11.40 0.44 -15.56
N ASP A 135 -10.16 0.73 -15.93
CA ASP A 135 -9.54 0.33 -17.21
C ASP A 135 -8.50 -0.80 -17.07
N ASN A 136 -8.42 -1.44 -15.90
CA ASN A 136 -7.54 -2.56 -15.56
C ASN A 136 -6.04 -2.27 -15.80
N LYS A 137 -5.65 -0.99 -15.70
CA LYS A 137 -4.24 -0.57 -15.87
C LYS A 137 -3.50 -0.38 -14.56
N VAL A 138 -4.20 -0.09 -13.47
CA VAL A 138 -3.61 0.20 -12.17
C VAL A 138 -4.22 -0.72 -11.13
N LEU A 139 -3.35 -1.42 -10.40
CA LEU A 139 -3.74 -2.17 -9.21
C LEU A 139 -3.39 -1.38 -7.95
N TYR A 140 -4.39 -1.15 -7.10
CA TYR A 140 -4.24 -0.53 -5.79
C TYR A 140 -4.11 -1.63 -4.74
N VAL A 141 -2.99 -1.64 -4.01
CA VAL A 141 -2.69 -2.66 -2.99
C VAL A 141 -2.45 -1.98 -1.65
N ASN A 142 -3.28 -2.32 -0.67
CA ASN A 142 -3.13 -1.89 0.71
C ASN A 142 -2.41 -2.99 1.51
N GLY A 143 -1.28 -2.65 2.12
CA GLY A 143 -0.47 -3.56 2.94
C GLY A 143 -0.63 -3.40 4.44
N ALA A 144 -1.64 -2.65 4.92
CA ALA A 144 -1.81 -2.31 6.33
C ALA A 144 -2.50 -3.42 7.13
N ILE A 145 -1.78 -4.50 7.42
CA ILE A 145 -2.22 -5.56 8.34
C ILE A 145 -1.67 -5.28 9.74
N VAL A 146 -2.54 -5.16 10.74
CA VAL A 146 -2.19 -4.87 12.13
C VAL A 146 -2.98 -5.80 13.06
N PRO A 147 -2.33 -6.55 13.98
CA PRO A 147 -0.89 -6.66 14.14
C PRO A 147 -0.23 -7.41 12.97
N ARG A 148 0.92 -6.91 12.49
CA ARG A 148 1.70 -7.59 11.43
C ARG A 148 2.51 -8.77 11.96
N VAL A 149 2.79 -8.77 13.26
CA VAL A 149 3.57 -9.79 13.95
C VAL A 149 2.75 -10.24 15.16
N ILE A 150 2.45 -11.54 15.20
CA ILE A 150 1.71 -12.20 16.28
C ILE A 150 2.68 -13.13 17.00
N GLU A 151 2.81 -12.98 18.31
CA GLU A 151 3.61 -13.89 19.13
C GLU A 151 2.88 -15.21 19.33
N ILE A 152 3.59 -16.33 19.15
CA ILE A 152 3.11 -17.67 19.46
C ILE A 152 3.62 -18.01 20.86
N ASN A 153 2.74 -17.90 21.85
CA ASN A 153 3.02 -18.38 23.19
C ASN A 153 2.77 -19.90 23.24
N GLU A 154 3.77 -20.71 22.92
CA GLU A 154 3.77 -22.11 23.35
C GLU A 154 4.19 -22.12 24.82
N THR A 155 3.24 -22.25 25.75
CA THR A 155 3.56 -22.72 27.11
C THR A 155 3.24 -24.22 27.18
N PRO A 156 4.23 -25.11 27.07
CA PRO A 156 4.04 -26.48 27.50
C PRO A 156 3.88 -26.47 29.02
N VAL A 157 2.76 -27.02 29.52
CA VAL A 157 2.61 -27.30 30.95
C VAL A 157 3.66 -28.36 31.32
N GLY A 158 4.75 -27.95 31.98
CA GLY A 158 5.74 -28.86 32.58
C GLY A 158 7.11 -28.98 31.91
N ALA A 159 7.49 -28.12 30.95
CA ALA A 159 8.85 -28.11 30.41
C ALA A 159 9.80 -27.22 31.24
N ALA A 160 10.99 -27.73 31.53
CA ALA A 160 11.97 -27.10 32.43
C ALA A 160 12.82 -25.99 31.79
N GLU A 161 12.61 -25.66 30.51
CA GLU A 161 13.21 -24.50 29.86
C GLU A 161 12.21 -23.83 28.91
N PRO A 162 12.19 -22.48 28.80
CA PRO A 162 11.36 -21.80 27.83
C PRO A 162 11.92 -22.07 26.43
N GLU A 163 11.24 -22.92 25.65
CA GLU A 163 11.51 -23.01 24.22
C GLU A 163 11.33 -21.60 23.61
N SER A 164 12.24 -21.22 22.72
CA SER A 164 12.24 -19.89 22.10
C SER A 164 10.89 -19.64 21.43
N GLY A 165 10.13 -18.65 21.92
CA GLY A 165 8.85 -18.26 21.34
C GLY A 165 8.95 -18.03 19.83
N GLY A 166 7.87 -18.37 19.12
CA GLY A 166 7.76 -18.16 17.67
C GLY A 166 6.94 -16.91 17.35
N THR A 167 7.01 -16.45 16.10
CA THR A 167 6.14 -15.37 15.60
C THR A 167 5.45 -15.80 14.32
N VAL A 168 4.22 -15.34 14.08
CA VAL A 168 3.58 -15.36 12.77
C VAL A 168 3.61 -13.94 12.20
N ARG A 169 4.10 -13.78 10.97
CA ARG A 169 4.34 -12.47 10.35
C ARG A 169 3.60 -12.34 9.02
N ALA A 170 2.86 -11.26 8.85
CA ALA A 170 2.12 -10.99 7.62
C ALA A 170 3.01 -10.29 6.57
N PHE A 171 2.97 -10.81 5.35
CA PHE A 171 3.60 -10.26 4.15
C PHE A 171 2.55 -10.09 3.06
N THR A 172 2.74 -9.06 2.24
CA THR A 172 1.99 -8.91 0.98
C THR A 172 3.01 -9.05 -0.14
N LEU A 173 2.86 -10.06 -0.97
CA LEU A 173 3.72 -10.34 -2.10
C LEU A 173 3.02 -9.90 -3.37
N VAL A 174 3.77 -9.23 -4.26
CA VAL A 174 3.30 -8.82 -5.58
C VAL A 174 4.24 -9.42 -6.61
N GLU A 175 3.68 -10.20 -7.53
CA GLU A 175 4.41 -10.77 -8.65
C GLU A 175 4.26 -9.87 -9.86
N ILE A 176 5.39 -9.43 -10.43
CA ILE A 176 5.44 -8.55 -11.60
C ILE A 176 6.21 -9.27 -12.70
N LEU A 177 5.59 -9.41 -13.87
CA LEU A 177 6.20 -10.00 -15.05
C LEU A 177 6.03 -9.04 -16.23
N ASP A 178 7.13 -8.70 -16.89
CA ASP A 178 7.15 -7.77 -18.03
C ASP A 178 6.38 -6.46 -17.76
N GLY A 179 6.53 -5.93 -16.54
CA GLY A 179 5.89 -4.69 -16.11
C GLY A 179 4.40 -4.80 -15.80
N LYS A 180 3.81 -5.99 -15.82
CA LYS A 180 2.41 -6.24 -15.47
C LYS A 180 2.29 -6.99 -14.15
N ILE A 181 1.26 -6.66 -13.36
CA ILE A 181 0.97 -7.35 -12.11
C ILE A 181 0.29 -8.66 -12.44
N LYS A 182 0.88 -9.77 -12.00
CA LYS A 182 0.34 -11.12 -12.24
C LYS A 182 -0.35 -11.71 -11.03
N LYS A 183 0.13 -11.38 -9.83
CA LYS A 183 -0.45 -11.93 -8.61
C LYS A 183 -0.23 -11.02 -7.42
N VAL A 184 -1.18 -10.98 -6.52
CA VAL A 184 -1.03 -10.43 -5.17
C VAL A 184 -1.45 -11.49 -4.16
N VAL A 185 -0.59 -11.76 -3.19
CA VAL A 185 -0.83 -12.75 -2.13
C VAL A 185 -0.60 -12.10 -0.77
N GLU A 186 -1.51 -12.34 0.17
CA GLU A 186 -1.25 -12.17 1.59
C GLU A 186 -0.73 -13.49 2.16
N SER A 187 0.48 -13.46 2.70
CA SER A 187 1.17 -14.64 3.25
C SER A 187 1.48 -14.44 4.72
N TRP A 188 1.11 -15.41 5.55
CA TRP A 188 1.52 -15.48 6.95
C TRP A 188 2.64 -16.49 7.09
N VAL A 189 3.77 -16.03 7.62
CA VAL A 189 4.98 -16.83 7.80
C VAL A 189 5.24 -17.03 9.28
N GLN A 190 5.20 -18.28 9.73
CA GLN A 190 5.66 -18.67 11.05
C GLN A 190 7.19 -18.72 11.07
N VAL A 191 7.79 -18.10 12.08
CA VAL A 191 9.23 -18.05 12.33
C VAL A 191 9.49 -18.56 13.74
N THR A 192 10.22 -19.67 13.85
CA THR A 192 10.65 -20.27 15.13
C THR A 192 12.16 -20.55 15.04
N GLY A 193 12.96 -19.89 15.88
CA GLY A 193 14.42 -19.94 15.78
C GLY A 193 14.89 -19.48 14.38
N SER A 194 15.65 -20.34 13.68
CA SER A 194 16.11 -20.09 12.30
C SER A 194 15.19 -20.66 11.21
N VAL A 195 14.06 -21.26 11.59
CA VAL A 195 13.13 -21.90 10.66
C VAL A 195 11.99 -20.94 10.32
N ALA A 196 11.72 -20.76 9.03
CA ALA A 196 10.58 -20.01 8.52
C ALA A 196 9.70 -20.91 7.64
N LYS A 197 8.39 -20.88 7.86
CA LYS A 197 7.40 -21.66 7.12
C LYS A 197 6.16 -20.81 6.84
N ILE A 198 5.67 -20.85 5.60
CA ILE A 198 4.37 -20.29 5.25
C ILE A 198 3.28 -21.14 5.92
N VAL A 199 2.40 -20.51 6.71
CA VAL A 199 1.29 -21.16 7.42
C VAL A 199 -0.08 -20.82 6.84
N GLU A 200 -0.18 -19.69 6.14
CA GLU A 200 -1.39 -19.29 5.42
C GLU A 200 -0.97 -18.48 4.19
N ASP A 201 -1.61 -18.73 3.06
CA ASP A 201 -1.49 -17.96 1.82
C ASP A 201 -2.88 -17.68 1.27
N MET A 202 -3.18 -16.41 1.02
CA MET A 202 -4.44 -15.95 0.48
C MET A 202 -4.18 -15.12 -0.79
N THR A 203 -4.58 -15.65 -1.95
CA THR A 203 -4.54 -14.90 -3.20
C THR A 203 -5.58 -13.78 -3.15
N LEU A 204 -5.12 -12.53 -3.23
CA LEU A 204 -5.96 -11.33 -3.26
C LEU A 204 -6.26 -10.88 -4.69
N PHE A 205 -5.35 -11.19 -5.63
CA PHE A 205 -5.50 -10.90 -7.06
C PHE A 205 -4.67 -11.91 -7.86
N GLU A 206 -5.19 -12.34 -9.00
CA GLU A 206 -4.49 -13.17 -9.97
C GLU A 206 -4.96 -12.79 -11.38
N ASP A 207 -4.01 -12.42 -12.23
CA ASP A 207 -4.28 -12.12 -13.63
C ASP A 207 -4.47 -13.45 -14.39
N VAL A 208 -5.68 -13.69 -14.89
CA VAL A 208 -6.06 -14.91 -15.60
C VAL A 208 -5.76 -14.81 -17.11
N THR A 209 -5.08 -13.73 -17.54
CA THR A 209 -4.76 -13.45 -18.96
C THR A 209 -3.30 -13.67 -19.36
#